data_AF-A0A5J4N5K2-F1
#
_entry.id   AF-A0A5J4N5K2-F1
#
_cell.length_a   1.000
_cell.length_b   1.000
_cell.length_c   1.000
_cell.angle_alpha   90.00
_cell.angle_beta   90.00
_cell.angle_gamma   90.00
#
_symmetry.space_group_name_H-M   'P 1'
#
loop_
_entity.id
_entity.type
_entity.pdbx_description
1 polymer ?
#
loop_
_entity_poly.entity_id
_entity_poly.type
_entity_poly.pdbx_seq_one_letter_code
_entity_poly.pdbx_strand_id
1 'polypeptide(L)'
;MPNLVVDYVCRLEYQSLLLAIRRPDLIRLGARFGPCMRPDPLVQREVIERQKDLDRVSGCCIRNDGSGCFQTRRERCSPLLSTWSHHTVTVADQAHSQLESVSFRRSSGSTEITATRRTTDTTTVEVARAGPVCGLDPAYCLQPHSSDRTAWSPDDITQWPICQVPRNRSTLVNLEPHMQCEVTGRPCCVGIRGECIITTREHCVFLRGSYNPRAALCSQVNCLEQSCGMWGFIDQRTPMQFYRALFALFLHPNLLVLLLSLFLQLIHMRNFENVMDWWRVAVIFLLSGLLGSFVSVLLHPYQIGTGPSHMGTLIAQLIDFSIHRAVLKDEYFGTLFMSLSIICLFLLGLLPLVDNTANLASGIAGALLYPVVMSFENCCVFRSVCLLIYLSLLTTSIILMYTVPFEGCHWCRHLTCVPLVPGLCDLLHPGEDNHLDCISANW
;
A
#
# COMPACT_ATOMS: atom_id res chain seq x y z
N MET A 1 -2.41 -21.01 1.82
CA MET A 1 -3.90 -21.03 1.89
C MET A 1 -4.28 -22.33 2.59
N PRO A 2 -5.23 -22.30 3.54
CA PRO A 2 -5.48 -23.41 4.43
C PRO A 2 -6.09 -24.57 3.65
N ASN A 3 -5.33 -25.64 3.47
CA ASN A 3 -5.87 -26.94 3.04
C ASN A 3 -6.40 -27.75 4.24
N LEU A 4 -6.41 -27.16 5.46
CA LEU A 4 -6.74 -27.81 6.75
C LEU A 4 -5.93 -29.10 6.99
N VAL A 5 -4.80 -29.24 6.29
CA VAL A 5 -3.74 -30.20 6.54
C VAL A 5 -2.66 -29.47 7.34
N VAL A 6 -1.99 -30.16 8.27
CA VAL A 6 -0.86 -29.59 9.01
C VAL A 6 0.23 -29.24 8.01
N ASP A 7 0.49 -27.94 7.84
CA ASP A 7 1.47 -27.41 6.90
C ASP A 7 2.51 -26.55 7.65
N TYR A 8 3.77 -26.64 7.22
CA TYR A 8 4.84 -25.82 7.78
C TYR A 8 4.78 -24.44 7.15
N VAL A 9 4.41 -23.45 7.97
CA VAL A 9 4.26 -22.07 7.51
C VAL A 9 5.37 -21.19 8.06
N CYS A 10 5.98 -20.40 7.18
CA CYS A 10 7.05 -19.48 7.53
C CYS A 10 6.52 -18.04 7.56
N ARG A 11 7.09 -17.22 8.43
CA ARG A 11 6.83 -15.78 8.54
C ARG A 11 8.15 -15.03 8.50
N LEU A 12 8.27 -14.07 7.59
CA LEU A 12 9.41 -13.16 7.56
C LEU A 12 9.33 -12.20 8.75
N GLU A 13 10.33 -12.22 9.61
CA GLU A 13 10.52 -11.24 10.68
C GLU A 13 11.90 -10.60 10.50
N TYR A 14 11.92 -9.28 10.24
CA TYR A 14 13.16 -8.56 10.07
C TYR A 14 13.91 -8.49 11.40
N GLN A 15 15.23 -8.73 11.36
CA GLN A 15 16.07 -8.58 12.53
C GLN A 15 15.95 -7.16 13.09
N SER A 16 15.66 -7.10 14.38
CA SER A 16 15.50 -5.84 15.09
C SER A 16 16.88 -5.38 15.54
N LEU A 17 17.28 -4.18 15.14
CA LEU A 17 18.37 -3.47 15.79
C LEU A 17 17.99 -3.18 17.26
N LEU A 18 18.93 -2.75 18.10
CA LEU A 18 18.72 -2.50 19.53
C LEU A 18 17.38 -1.78 19.82
N LEU A 19 16.42 -2.50 20.42
CA LEU A 19 15.07 -2.03 20.75
C LEU A 19 14.32 -1.38 19.56
N ALA A 20 14.41 -1.99 18.38
CA ALA A 20 13.70 -1.51 17.19
C ALA A 20 12.20 -1.82 17.22
N ILE A 21 11.40 -0.86 16.78
CA ILE A 21 9.97 -1.04 16.52
C ILE A 21 9.82 -1.76 15.17
N ARG A 22 8.86 -2.68 15.07
CA ARG A 22 8.61 -3.40 13.81
C ARG A 22 8.15 -2.43 12.72
N ARG A 23 8.60 -2.66 11.50
CA ARG A 23 8.25 -1.84 10.32
C ARG A 23 6.74 -1.64 10.11
N PRO A 24 5.88 -2.67 10.16
CA PRO A 24 4.43 -2.48 10.04
C PRO A 24 3.86 -1.60 11.17
N ASP A 25 4.40 -1.71 12.37
CA ASP A 25 3.95 -0.89 13.51
C ASP A 25 4.37 0.57 13.34
N LEU A 26 5.58 0.84 12.81
CA LEU A 26 6.02 2.20 12.47
C LEU A 26 5.10 2.86 11.45
N ILE A 27 4.71 2.13 10.40
CA ILE A 27 3.73 2.62 9.42
C ILE A 27 2.41 2.91 10.14
N ARG A 28 1.90 1.99 10.98
CA ARG A 28 0.67 2.20 11.75
C ARG A 28 0.72 3.41 12.68
N LEU A 29 1.90 3.74 13.20
CA LEU A 29 2.16 4.89 14.07
C LEU A 29 2.40 6.20 13.31
N GLY A 30 2.40 6.19 11.97
CA GLY A 30 2.49 7.41 11.15
C GLY A 30 3.83 7.69 10.50
N ALA A 31 4.72 6.70 10.44
CA ALA A 31 5.93 6.81 9.64
C ALA A 31 5.59 7.18 8.19
N ARG A 32 6.47 7.95 7.54
CA ARG A 32 6.26 8.31 6.14
C ARG A 32 6.44 7.07 5.27
N PHE A 33 5.45 6.82 4.42
CA PHE A 33 5.39 5.68 3.53
C PHE A 33 4.52 6.05 2.33
N GLY A 34 5.12 6.07 1.14
CA GLY A 34 4.50 6.57 -0.09
C GLY A 34 3.13 5.96 -0.39
N PRO A 35 2.97 4.63 -0.34
CA PRO A 35 1.68 3.97 -0.59
C PRO A 35 0.53 4.39 0.34
N CYS A 36 0.80 4.98 1.52
CA CYS A 36 -0.25 5.51 2.40
C CYS A 36 -0.61 6.99 2.11
N MET A 37 0.24 7.70 1.37
CA MET A 37 0.11 9.15 1.12
C MET A 37 -0.43 9.48 -0.27
N ARG A 38 -0.27 8.54 -1.22
CA ARG A 38 -0.72 8.66 -2.61
C ARG A 38 -1.07 7.29 -3.21
N PRO A 39 -1.91 7.23 -4.26
CA PRO A 39 -2.07 6.02 -5.06
C PRO A 39 -0.72 5.57 -5.63
N ASP A 40 -0.43 4.28 -5.51
CA ASP A 40 0.85 3.71 -5.92
C ASP A 40 0.61 2.65 -7.03
N PRO A 41 1.22 2.82 -8.22
CA PRO A 41 0.97 1.92 -9.36
C PRO A 41 1.47 0.50 -9.12
N LEU A 42 2.55 0.31 -8.35
CA LEU A 42 3.09 -1.00 -8.03
C LEU A 42 2.15 -1.73 -7.07
N VAL A 43 1.68 -1.08 -6.01
CA VAL A 43 0.65 -1.67 -5.12
C VAL A 43 -0.64 -1.95 -5.90
N GLN A 44 -1.06 -1.03 -6.77
CA GLN A 44 -2.25 -1.23 -7.59
C GLN A 44 -2.12 -2.47 -8.48
N ARG A 45 -1.00 -2.63 -9.19
CA ARG A 45 -0.78 -3.71 -10.14
C ARG A 45 -0.43 -5.04 -9.47
N GLU A 46 0.53 -5.04 -8.55
CA GLU A 46 1.08 -6.26 -7.95
C GLU A 46 0.23 -6.82 -6.82
N VAL A 47 -0.54 -5.98 -6.12
CA VAL A 47 -1.35 -6.40 -4.97
C VAL A 47 -2.83 -6.35 -5.30
N ILE A 48 -3.37 -5.17 -5.64
CA ILE A 48 -4.82 -4.98 -5.76
C ILE A 48 -5.40 -5.71 -6.98
N GLU A 49 -4.90 -5.42 -8.18
CA GLU A 49 -5.40 -6.06 -9.41
C GLU A 49 -5.08 -7.55 -9.44
N ARG A 50 -3.85 -7.94 -9.07
CA ARG A 50 -3.49 -9.35 -8.90
C ARG A 50 -4.49 -10.08 -8.00
N GLN A 51 -4.85 -9.50 -6.84
CA GLN A 51 -5.80 -10.13 -5.91
C GLN A 51 -7.22 -10.23 -6.47
N LYS A 52 -7.69 -9.19 -7.18
CA LYS A 52 -8.99 -9.25 -7.87
C LYS A 52 -9.02 -10.36 -8.91
N ASP A 53 -7.96 -10.52 -9.68
CA ASP A 53 -7.86 -11.62 -10.65
C ASP A 53 -7.88 -12.98 -9.95
N LEU A 54 -7.30 -13.10 -8.75
CA LEU A 54 -7.36 -14.33 -7.97
C LEU A 54 -8.78 -14.61 -7.48
N ASP A 55 -9.49 -13.59 -7.04
CA ASP A 55 -10.87 -13.71 -6.59
C ASP A 55 -11.76 -14.11 -7.79
N ARG A 56 -11.63 -13.48 -8.96
CA ARG A 56 -12.43 -13.81 -10.16
C ARG A 56 -12.37 -15.28 -10.59
N VAL A 57 -11.19 -15.89 -10.49
CA VAL A 57 -10.98 -17.31 -10.86
C VAL A 57 -11.12 -18.27 -9.67
N SER A 58 -11.44 -17.75 -8.48
CA SER A 58 -11.61 -18.56 -7.27
C SER A 58 -12.99 -19.23 -7.24
N GLY A 59 -13.07 -20.31 -6.49
CA GLY A 59 -14.30 -21.05 -6.24
C GLY A 59 -14.35 -21.54 -4.80
N CYS A 60 -15.47 -22.14 -4.43
CA CYS A 60 -15.70 -22.64 -3.09
C CYS A 60 -15.23 -24.09 -2.96
N CYS A 61 -14.20 -24.33 -2.14
CA CYS A 61 -13.74 -25.67 -1.82
C CYS A 61 -14.47 -26.18 -0.58
N ILE A 62 -15.33 -27.17 -0.75
CA ILE A 62 -16.22 -27.70 0.29
C ILE A 62 -15.70 -29.06 0.73
N ARG A 63 -15.42 -29.22 2.02
CA ARG A 63 -14.92 -30.49 2.55
C ARG A 63 -16.02 -31.56 2.59
N ASN A 64 -15.67 -32.78 2.19
CA ASN A 64 -16.62 -33.90 2.14
C ASN A 64 -17.00 -34.44 3.54
N ASP A 65 -16.16 -34.21 4.55
CA ASP A 65 -16.40 -34.58 5.95
C ASP A 65 -17.25 -33.56 6.73
N GLY A 66 -17.69 -32.47 6.08
CA GLY A 66 -18.45 -31.40 6.70
C GLY A 66 -17.64 -30.49 7.62
N SER A 67 -16.30 -30.59 7.64
CA SER A 67 -15.43 -29.76 8.49
C SER A 67 -15.43 -28.26 8.11
N GLY A 68 -16.05 -27.92 6.97
CA GLY A 68 -16.23 -26.55 6.52
C GLY A 68 -15.84 -26.32 5.06
N CYS A 69 -15.72 -25.05 4.68
CA CYS A 69 -15.36 -24.62 3.34
C CYS A 69 -14.55 -23.33 3.35
N PHE A 70 -13.84 -23.07 2.27
CA PHE A 70 -13.06 -21.85 2.10
C PHE A 70 -12.90 -21.50 0.61
N GLN A 71 -12.78 -20.21 0.34
CA GLN A 71 -12.54 -19.71 -1.01
C GLN A 71 -11.09 -19.96 -1.41
N THR A 72 -10.86 -20.61 -2.55
CA THR A 72 -9.50 -20.87 -3.06
C THR A 72 -9.50 -21.07 -4.57
N ARG A 73 -8.36 -21.46 -5.15
CA ARG A 73 -8.26 -21.87 -6.55
C ARG A 73 -8.41 -23.38 -6.69
N ARG A 74 -8.81 -23.86 -7.87
CA ARG A 74 -9.03 -25.29 -8.15
C ARG A 74 -7.83 -26.16 -7.78
N GLU A 75 -6.62 -25.72 -8.14
CA GLU A 75 -5.36 -26.44 -7.87
C GLU A 75 -5.08 -26.66 -6.37
N ARG A 76 -5.58 -25.77 -5.50
CA ARG A 76 -5.39 -25.86 -4.04
C ARG A 76 -6.53 -26.59 -3.33
N CYS A 77 -7.59 -26.95 -4.04
CA CYS A 77 -8.69 -27.73 -3.50
C CYS A 77 -8.39 -29.22 -3.68
N SER A 78 -8.37 -29.98 -2.57
CA SER A 78 -8.05 -31.42 -2.63
C SER A 78 -9.14 -32.18 -3.42
N PRO A 79 -8.81 -32.88 -4.52
CA PRO A 79 -9.81 -33.61 -5.30
C PRO A 79 -10.33 -34.86 -4.59
N LEU A 80 -9.62 -35.36 -3.57
CA LEU A 80 -9.98 -36.57 -2.82
C LEU A 80 -10.87 -36.26 -1.62
N LEU A 81 -10.60 -35.14 -0.94
CA LEU A 81 -11.22 -34.82 0.34
C LEU A 81 -12.25 -33.68 0.25
N SER A 82 -12.36 -33.04 -0.90
CA SER A 82 -13.20 -31.85 -1.10
C SER A 82 -13.94 -31.89 -2.43
N THR A 83 -15.11 -31.27 -2.45
CA THR A 83 -15.88 -30.97 -3.64
C THR A 83 -15.60 -29.53 -4.07
N TRP A 84 -15.19 -29.36 -5.32
CA TRP A 84 -14.93 -28.05 -5.92
C TRP A 84 -16.22 -27.48 -6.51
N SER A 85 -16.69 -26.37 -5.96
CA SER A 85 -17.84 -25.62 -6.48
C SER A 85 -17.34 -24.39 -7.22
N HIS A 86 -17.60 -24.34 -8.53
CA HIS A 86 -17.26 -23.25 -9.43
C HIS A 86 -18.34 -23.14 -10.51
N HIS A 87 -18.53 -21.97 -11.12
CA HIS A 87 -19.45 -21.88 -12.25
C HIS A 87 -19.02 -22.80 -13.39
N THR A 88 -19.94 -23.64 -13.83
CA THR A 88 -19.88 -24.31 -15.11
C THR A 88 -20.59 -23.42 -16.13
N VAL A 89 -19.89 -23.03 -17.19
CA VAL A 89 -20.50 -22.36 -18.33
C VAL A 89 -21.60 -23.27 -18.86
N THR A 90 -22.85 -22.83 -18.78
CA THR A 90 -23.97 -23.55 -19.40
C THR A 90 -24.29 -22.87 -20.72
N VAL A 91 -24.01 -23.56 -21.82
CA VAL A 91 -24.39 -23.12 -23.17
C VAL A 91 -25.91 -23.29 -23.28
N ALA A 92 -26.64 -22.18 -23.42
CA ALA A 92 -28.08 -22.20 -23.64
C ALA A 92 -28.37 -22.05 -25.14
N ASP A 93 -28.81 -23.14 -25.79
CA ASP A 93 -29.32 -23.08 -27.17
C ASP A 93 -30.71 -22.44 -27.18
N GLN A 94 -30.86 -21.24 -27.72
CA GLN A 94 -32.17 -20.63 -27.99
C GLN A 94 -32.63 -20.98 -29.42
N ALA A 95 -33.55 -21.93 -29.55
CA ALA A 95 -34.20 -22.24 -30.82
C ALA A 95 -35.44 -21.35 -31.03
N HIS A 96 -35.37 -20.37 -31.94
CA HIS A 96 -36.54 -19.66 -32.44
C HIS A 96 -36.94 -20.21 -33.82
N SER A 97 -38.13 -20.82 -33.90
CA SER A 97 -38.74 -21.31 -35.16
C SER A 97 -39.67 -20.27 -35.77
N GLN A 98 -39.43 -19.83 -37.01
CA GLN A 98 -40.45 -19.17 -37.84
C GLN A 98 -40.50 -19.73 -39.28
N LEU A 99 -41.74 -19.84 -39.78
CA LEU A 99 -42.24 -20.55 -40.98
C LEU A 99 -41.61 -20.15 -42.33
N GLU A 100 -41.45 -21.13 -43.23
CA GLU A 100 -41.02 -20.98 -44.63
C GLU A 100 -42.14 -20.50 -45.59
N SER A 101 -41.79 -19.68 -46.58
CA SER A 101 -42.60 -19.41 -47.78
C SER A 101 -41.91 -19.99 -49.03
N VAL A 102 -42.60 -20.83 -49.81
CA VAL A 102 -42.10 -21.49 -51.03
C VAL A 102 -42.51 -20.71 -52.28
N SER A 103 -41.58 -20.40 -53.18
CA SER A 103 -41.87 -19.81 -54.50
C SER A 103 -41.56 -20.77 -55.65
N PHE A 104 -42.51 -20.95 -56.59
CA PHE A 104 -42.38 -21.81 -57.78
C PHE A 104 -42.09 -21.00 -59.05
N ARG A 105 -41.18 -21.48 -59.91
CA ARG A 105 -41.00 -20.98 -61.29
C ARG A 105 -40.95 -22.15 -62.28
N ARG A 106 -41.72 -22.07 -63.37
CA ARG A 106 -41.84 -23.13 -64.39
C ARG A 106 -41.47 -22.57 -65.77
N SER A 107 -40.54 -23.23 -66.45
CA SER A 107 -40.18 -22.96 -67.85
C SER A 107 -39.85 -24.30 -68.52
N SER A 108 -40.31 -24.45 -69.77
CA SER A 108 -40.35 -25.69 -70.57
C SER A 108 -39.14 -26.62 -70.39
N GLY A 109 -39.41 -27.86 -70.00
CA GLY A 109 -38.51 -29.01 -70.21
C GLY A 109 -37.81 -29.61 -68.99
N SER A 110 -37.70 -28.91 -67.85
CA SER A 110 -37.15 -29.49 -66.60
C SER A 110 -37.69 -28.75 -65.37
N THR A 111 -37.97 -29.49 -64.29
CA THR A 111 -38.42 -28.92 -63.01
C THR A 111 -37.23 -28.90 -62.06
N GLU A 112 -36.65 -27.73 -61.79
CA GLU A 112 -35.66 -27.56 -60.73
C GLU A 112 -36.33 -27.03 -59.45
N ILE A 113 -36.20 -27.80 -58.37
CA ILE A 113 -36.63 -27.41 -57.02
C ILE A 113 -35.39 -26.89 -56.30
N THR A 114 -35.29 -25.58 -56.09
CA THR A 114 -34.19 -24.99 -55.30
C THR A 114 -34.69 -24.66 -53.90
N ALA A 115 -34.43 -25.54 -52.94
CA ALA A 115 -34.58 -25.23 -51.51
C ALA A 115 -33.29 -24.55 -51.02
N THR A 116 -33.37 -23.26 -50.67
CA THR A 116 -32.25 -22.55 -50.03
C THR A 116 -32.35 -22.70 -48.52
N ARG A 117 -31.54 -23.60 -47.94
CA ARG A 117 -31.37 -23.71 -46.49
C ARG A 117 -30.52 -22.53 -46.01
N ARG A 118 -31.15 -21.49 -45.46
CA ARG A 118 -30.42 -20.51 -44.62
C ARG A 118 -30.12 -21.19 -43.28
N THR A 119 -28.88 -21.61 -43.10
CA THR A 119 -28.32 -21.85 -41.77
C THR A 119 -28.23 -20.49 -41.07
N THR A 120 -29.14 -20.22 -40.14
CA THR A 120 -28.94 -19.16 -39.16
C THR A 120 -27.77 -19.57 -38.27
N ASP A 121 -26.70 -18.78 -38.29
CA ASP A 121 -25.58 -18.91 -37.33
C ASP A 121 -26.14 -18.87 -35.91
N THR A 122 -26.02 -20.00 -35.20
CA THR A 122 -26.24 -20.06 -33.77
C THR A 122 -25.13 -19.25 -33.10
N THR A 123 -25.43 -18.00 -32.72
CA THR A 123 -24.52 -17.22 -31.88
C THR A 123 -24.60 -17.77 -30.46
N THR A 124 -23.62 -18.58 -30.09
CA THR A 124 -23.45 -19.09 -28.73
C THR A 124 -23.08 -17.92 -27.80
N VAL A 125 -24.04 -17.45 -26.99
CA VAL A 125 -23.76 -16.44 -25.95
C VAL A 125 -23.31 -17.18 -24.69
N GLU A 126 -22.00 -17.21 -24.44
CA GLU A 126 -21.44 -17.64 -23.16
C GLU A 126 -21.81 -16.60 -22.08
N VAL A 127 -22.80 -16.90 -21.23
CA VAL A 127 -23.11 -16.04 -20.08
C VAL A 127 -22.22 -16.48 -18.92
N ALA A 128 -21.07 -15.83 -18.77
CA ALA A 128 -20.21 -15.99 -17.60
C ALA A 128 -20.95 -15.46 -16.35
N ARG A 129 -21.42 -16.36 -15.48
CA ARG A 129 -22.03 -15.98 -14.20
C ARG A 129 -20.96 -15.81 -13.11
N ALA A 130 -21.20 -14.91 -12.17
CA ALA A 130 -20.35 -14.61 -11.02
C ALA A 130 -20.62 -15.53 -9.82
N GLY A 131 -19.57 -16.22 -9.31
CA GLY A 131 -19.67 -17.14 -8.17
C GLY A 131 -19.09 -18.56 -8.41
N PRO A 132 -19.41 -19.53 -7.55
CA PRO A 132 -19.95 -19.39 -6.20
C PRO A 132 -18.88 -18.94 -5.21
N VAL A 133 -19.30 -18.18 -4.20
CA VAL A 133 -18.43 -17.70 -3.10
C VAL A 133 -18.85 -18.38 -1.80
N CYS A 134 -17.89 -18.98 -1.07
CA CYS A 134 -18.23 -19.68 0.17
C CYS A 134 -18.95 -18.79 1.19
N GLY A 135 -20.19 -19.15 1.51
CA GLY A 135 -21.05 -18.46 2.48
C GLY A 135 -21.44 -17.04 2.09
N LEU A 136 -21.35 -16.66 0.81
CA LEU A 136 -21.83 -15.39 0.30
C LEU A 136 -22.56 -15.59 -1.03
N ASP A 137 -23.80 -15.13 -1.08
CA ASP A 137 -24.62 -15.21 -2.27
C ASP A 137 -25.68 -14.09 -2.28
N PRO A 138 -25.85 -13.36 -3.41
CA PRO A 138 -26.83 -12.28 -3.53
C PRO A 138 -28.26 -12.69 -3.17
N ALA A 139 -28.67 -13.92 -3.48
CA ALA A 139 -30.04 -14.41 -3.23
C ALA A 139 -30.34 -14.64 -1.74
N TYR A 140 -29.30 -14.74 -0.92
CA TYR A 140 -29.37 -15.08 0.50
C TYR A 140 -28.94 -13.93 1.41
N CYS A 141 -28.64 -12.75 0.86
CA CYS A 141 -28.31 -11.56 1.63
C CYS A 141 -29.50 -10.62 1.79
N LEU A 142 -29.84 -10.27 3.04
CA LEU A 142 -30.91 -9.30 3.33
C LEU A 142 -30.41 -7.86 3.24
N GLN A 143 -29.13 -7.61 3.58
CA GLN A 143 -28.55 -6.26 3.54
C GLN A 143 -27.06 -6.30 3.13
N PRO A 144 -26.69 -5.63 2.01
CA PRO A 144 -27.57 -4.96 1.05
C PRO A 144 -28.35 -5.98 0.20
N HIS A 145 -29.67 -5.84 0.12
CA HIS A 145 -30.50 -6.71 -0.72
C HIS A 145 -30.20 -6.46 -2.20
N SER A 146 -29.97 -7.53 -2.96
CA SER A 146 -29.88 -7.43 -4.42
C SER A 146 -31.28 -7.16 -4.98
N SER A 147 -31.49 -5.96 -5.53
CA SER A 147 -32.75 -5.52 -6.13
C SER A 147 -32.47 -4.86 -7.47
N ASP A 148 -33.46 -4.63 -8.34
CA ASP A 148 -33.23 -4.05 -9.68
C ASP A 148 -32.43 -2.74 -9.67
N ARG A 149 -32.47 -1.97 -8.57
CA ARG A 149 -31.71 -0.71 -8.40
C ARG A 149 -30.34 -0.87 -7.73
N THR A 150 -30.14 -1.96 -7.00
CA THR A 150 -28.91 -2.28 -6.23
C THR A 150 -28.46 -3.70 -6.53
N ALA A 151 -28.54 -4.09 -7.79
CA ALA A 151 -28.22 -5.43 -8.22
C ALA A 151 -26.72 -5.66 -8.05
N TRP A 152 -26.37 -6.78 -7.42
CA TRP A 152 -24.97 -7.19 -7.36
C TRP A 152 -24.52 -7.57 -8.77
N SER A 153 -23.24 -7.36 -9.08
CA SER A 153 -22.70 -7.65 -10.41
C SER A 153 -22.95 -9.12 -10.79
N PRO A 154 -23.60 -9.41 -11.94
CA PRO A 154 -23.88 -10.77 -12.37
C PRO A 154 -22.64 -11.48 -12.92
N ASP A 155 -21.60 -10.74 -13.28
CA ASP A 155 -20.43 -11.26 -14.02
C ASP A 155 -19.10 -11.13 -13.24
N ASP A 156 -19.01 -10.19 -12.27
CA ASP A 156 -17.77 -9.94 -11.51
C ASP A 156 -18.02 -9.99 -9.98
N ILE A 157 -17.55 -11.07 -9.34
CA ILE A 157 -17.64 -11.26 -7.88
C ILE A 157 -16.83 -10.23 -7.09
N THR A 158 -15.85 -9.57 -7.70
CA THR A 158 -15.01 -8.58 -7.00
C THR A 158 -15.77 -7.29 -6.66
N GLN A 159 -16.91 -7.07 -7.31
CA GLN A 159 -17.81 -5.95 -7.04
C GLN A 159 -18.87 -6.29 -5.99
N TRP A 160 -18.89 -7.52 -5.46
CA TRP A 160 -19.91 -7.93 -4.50
C TRP A 160 -19.66 -7.29 -3.12
N PRO A 161 -20.68 -6.63 -2.53
CA PRO A 161 -20.53 -6.02 -1.22
C PRO A 161 -20.48 -7.08 -0.10
N ILE A 162 -20.04 -6.65 1.08
CA ILE A 162 -20.11 -7.47 2.29
C ILE A 162 -21.58 -7.63 2.69
N CYS A 163 -22.02 -8.88 2.87
CA CYS A 163 -23.33 -9.15 3.44
C CYS A 163 -23.33 -8.90 4.95
N GLN A 164 -24.07 -7.90 5.40
CA GLN A 164 -24.16 -7.54 6.82
C GLN A 164 -25.16 -8.44 7.55
N VAL A 165 -26.29 -8.73 6.89
CA VAL A 165 -27.38 -9.54 7.44
C VAL A 165 -27.68 -10.69 6.49
N PRO A 166 -27.18 -11.91 6.77
CA PRO A 166 -27.56 -13.08 6.01
C PRO A 166 -28.99 -13.51 6.33
N ARG A 167 -29.68 -14.11 5.36
CA ARG A 167 -30.99 -14.73 5.57
C ARG A 167 -30.83 -15.97 6.47
N ASN A 168 -31.80 -16.22 7.34
CA ASN A 168 -31.77 -17.37 8.26
C ASN A 168 -31.71 -18.70 7.49
N ARG A 169 -30.64 -19.47 7.70
CA ARG A 169 -30.42 -20.78 7.07
C ARG A 169 -31.57 -21.76 7.34
N SER A 170 -32.17 -21.70 8.52
CA SER A 170 -33.26 -22.59 8.97
C SER A 170 -34.57 -22.46 8.17
N THR A 171 -34.73 -21.38 7.40
CA THR A 171 -35.96 -21.09 6.63
C THR A 171 -35.89 -21.48 5.16
N LEU A 172 -34.75 -21.98 4.70
CA LEU A 172 -34.48 -22.24 3.28
C LEU A 172 -34.46 -23.74 2.99
N VAL A 173 -35.36 -24.17 2.11
CA VAL A 173 -35.36 -25.52 1.52
C VAL A 173 -34.45 -25.48 0.29
N ASN A 174 -33.50 -26.41 0.16
CA ASN A 174 -32.52 -26.49 -0.93
C ASN A 174 -31.50 -25.34 -1.00
N LEU A 175 -30.74 -25.08 0.09
CA LEU A 175 -29.57 -24.19 -0.01
C LEU A 175 -28.57 -24.75 -1.01
N GLU A 176 -27.91 -23.88 -1.76
CA GLU A 176 -26.78 -24.29 -2.59
C GLU A 176 -25.59 -24.78 -1.73
N PRO A 177 -24.75 -25.71 -2.24
CA PRO A 177 -23.69 -26.33 -1.46
C PRO A 177 -22.71 -25.33 -0.82
N HIS A 178 -22.37 -24.24 -1.52
CA HIS A 178 -21.47 -23.18 -1.00
C HIS A 178 -22.07 -22.36 0.13
N MET A 179 -23.39 -22.45 0.37
CA MET A 179 -24.09 -21.74 1.44
C MET A 179 -24.36 -22.59 2.69
N GLN A 180 -24.30 -23.92 2.56
CA GLN A 180 -24.56 -24.87 3.65
C GLN A 180 -23.36 -25.03 4.59
N CYS A 181 -22.14 -24.89 4.07
CA CYS A 181 -20.92 -25.12 4.83
C CYS A 181 -20.63 -24.02 5.87
N GLU A 182 -19.88 -24.39 6.92
CA GLU A 182 -19.24 -23.44 7.81
C GLU A 182 -17.97 -22.90 7.14
N VAL A 183 -17.88 -21.58 6.98
CA VAL A 183 -16.74 -20.98 6.30
C VAL A 183 -15.58 -20.81 7.28
N THR A 184 -14.54 -21.61 7.10
CA THR A 184 -13.35 -21.65 7.97
C THR A 184 -12.27 -20.66 7.53
N GLY A 185 -12.18 -20.39 6.22
CA GLY A 185 -11.25 -19.43 5.63
C GLY A 185 -11.88 -18.07 5.38
N ARG A 186 -11.28 -17.00 5.93
CA ARG A 186 -11.72 -15.61 5.72
C ARG A 186 -10.53 -14.72 5.32
N PRO A 187 -10.78 -13.54 4.73
CA PRO A 187 -9.72 -12.59 4.38
C PRO A 187 -8.88 -12.16 5.59
N CYS A 188 -7.57 -12.26 5.44
CA CYS A 188 -6.56 -11.80 6.39
C CYS A 188 -5.60 -10.84 5.70
N CYS A 189 -5.51 -9.61 6.21
CA CYS A 189 -4.60 -8.60 5.70
C CYS A 189 -3.22 -8.74 6.33
N VAL A 190 -2.18 -8.87 5.52
CA VAL A 190 -0.80 -9.13 5.92
C VAL A 190 0.19 -8.22 5.17
N GLY A 191 1.38 -8.07 5.73
CA GLY A 191 2.44 -7.27 5.11
C GLY A 191 2.19 -5.76 5.12
N ILE A 192 3.20 -5.00 4.66
CA ILE A 192 3.15 -3.53 4.61
C ILE A 192 2.49 -3.00 3.34
N ARG A 193 2.43 -3.79 2.27
CA ARG A 193 1.78 -3.45 0.99
C ARG A 193 0.26 -3.68 1.03
N GLY A 194 -0.27 -4.24 2.12
CA GLY A 194 -1.68 -4.58 2.26
C GLY A 194 -2.07 -5.81 1.44
N GLU A 195 -1.29 -6.89 1.53
CA GLU A 195 -1.62 -8.15 0.86
C GLU A 195 -2.78 -8.84 1.59
N CYS A 196 -3.60 -9.58 0.83
CA CYS A 196 -4.71 -10.33 1.38
C CYS A 196 -4.56 -11.82 1.09
N ILE A 197 -4.83 -12.65 2.09
CA ILE A 197 -4.94 -14.10 1.92
C ILE A 197 -6.22 -14.61 2.57
N ILE A 198 -6.89 -15.58 1.95
CA ILE A 198 -7.98 -16.32 2.59
C ILE A 198 -7.34 -17.38 3.50
N THR A 199 -7.57 -17.26 4.80
CA THR A 199 -6.96 -18.17 5.78
C THR A 199 -7.79 -18.31 7.06
N THR A 200 -7.41 -19.25 7.94
CA THR A 200 -8.06 -19.43 9.24
C THR A 200 -7.65 -18.32 10.21
N ARG A 201 -8.42 -18.15 11.29
CA ARG A 201 -8.14 -17.12 12.29
C ARG A 201 -6.79 -17.33 12.97
N GLU A 202 -6.47 -18.57 13.30
CA GLU A 202 -5.24 -18.97 14.00
C GLU A 202 -4.01 -18.68 13.13
N HIS A 203 -4.09 -19.00 11.84
CA HIS A 203 -3.02 -18.70 10.89
C HIS A 203 -2.86 -17.18 10.68
N CYS A 204 -3.96 -16.42 10.64
CA CYS A 204 -3.89 -14.96 10.56
C CYS A 204 -3.22 -14.34 11.80
N VAL A 205 -3.54 -14.84 13.00
CA VAL A 205 -2.91 -14.42 14.26
C VAL A 205 -1.43 -14.77 14.27
N PHE A 206 -1.05 -15.96 13.78
CA PHE A 206 0.35 -16.36 13.61
C PHE A 206 1.13 -15.40 12.70
N LEU A 207 0.54 -15.01 11.57
CA LEU A 207 1.12 -14.01 10.67
C LEU A 207 1.13 -12.58 11.25
N ARG A 208 0.44 -12.37 12.38
CA ARG A 208 0.12 -11.06 12.98
C ARG A 208 -0.60 -10.13 12.00
N GLY A 209 -1.46 -10.72 11.18
CA GLY A 209 -2.34 -10.00 10.27
C GLY A 209 -3.60 -9.49 10.94
N SER A 210 -4.45 -8.83 10.16
CA SER A 210 -5.78 -8.38 10.56
C SER A 210 -6.83 -9.28 9.93
N TYR A 211 -7.58 -10.00 10.78
CA TYR A 211 -8.58 -10.98 10.35
C TYR A 211 -9.95 -10.32 10.13
N ASN A 212 -10.58 -10.58 8.98
CA ASN A 212 -11.85 -9.97 8.60
C ASN A 212 -12.96 -11.03 8.52
N PRO A 213 -13.65 -11.34 9.65
CA PRO A 213 -14.62 -12.45 9.70
C PRO A 213 -15.90 -12.21 8.89
N ARG A 214 -16.22 -10.95 8.59
CA ARG A 214 -17.45 -10.56 7.87
C ARG A 214 -17.29 -10.60 6.36
N ALA A 215 -16.06 -10.53 5.85
CA ALA A 215 -15.79 -10.56 4.42
C ALA A 215 -15.61 -12.00 3.94
N ALA A 216 -16.00 -12.27 2.69
CA ALA A 216 -15.81 -13.56 2.04
C ALA A 216 -14.65 -13.52 1.02
N LEU A 217 -14.43 -12.36 0.39
CA LEU A 217 -13.41 -12.16 -0.64
C LEU A 217 -12.38 -11.11 -0.21
N CYS A 218 -11.19 -11.19 -0.79
CA CYS A 218 -10.13 -10.21 -0.52
C CYS A 218 -10.41 -8.86 -1.18
N SER A 219 -11.09 -8.85 -2.32
CA SER A 219 -11.62 -7.66 -3.00
C SER A 219 -12.60 -6.84 -2.16
N GLN A 220 -13.17 -7.42 -1.10
CA GLN A 220 -14.10 -6.73 -0.18
C GLN A 220 -13.41 -5.94 0.92
N VAL A 221 -12.11 -6.12 1.13
CA VAL A 221 -11.36 -5.51 2.24
C VAL A 221 -10.25 -4.61 1.71
N ASN A 222 -10.15 -3.39 2.25
CA ASN A 222 -9.02 -2.51 1.98
C ASN A 222 -7.87 -2.84 2.94
N CYS A 223 -7.03 -3.80 2.56
CA CYS A 223 -5.90 -4.21 3.38
C CYS A 223 -4.82 -3.12 3.48
N LEU A 224 -4.71 -2.23 2.50
CA LEU A 224 -3.77 -1.12 2.56
C LEU A 224 -4.15 -0.13 3.68
N GLU A 225 -5.44 0.19 3.81
CA GLU A 225 -5.94 1.04 4.90
C GLU A 225 -5.61 0.47 6.29
N GLN A 226 -5.77 -0.84 6.47
CA GLN A 226 -5.43 -1.53 7.73
C GLN A 226 -3.93 -1.56 8.02
N SER A 227 -3.09 -1.64 6.97
CA SER A 227 -1.63 -1.56 7.10
C SER A 227 -1.16 -0.14 7.38
N CYS A 228 -1.80 0.87 6.79
CA CYS A 228 -1.52 2.27 7.02
C CYS A 228 -1.93 2.71 8.44
N GLY A 229 -3.16 2.45 8.87
CA GLY A 229 -3.61 2.77 10.23
C GLY A 229 -3.55 4.25 10.62
N MET A 230 -3.50 4.51 11.93
CA MET A 230 -3.70 5.79 12.64
C MET A 230 -5.08 6.43 12.43
N TRP A 231 -5.38 6.84 11.19
CA TRP A 231 -6.67 7.39 10.79
C TRP A 231 -7.11 6.74 9.48
N GLY A 232 -8.42 6.59 9.26
CA GLY A 232 -8.95 6.02 8.02
C GLY A 232 -8.63 6.87 6.80
N PHE A 233 -8.78 6.30 5.60
CA PHE A 233 -8.70 7.10 4.37
C PHE A 233 -9.96 7.95 4.24
N ILE A 234 -9.79 9.21 3.78
CA ILE A 234 -10.93 10.12 3.52
C ILE A 234 -11.84 9.52 2.45
N ASP A 235 -11.24 8.91 1.42
CA ASP A 235 -11.91 8.14 0.38
C ASP A 235 -11.30 6.73 0.35
N GLN A 236 -12.15 5.70 0.39
CA GLN A 236 -11.72 4.30 0.39
C GLN A 236 -10.94 3.91 -0.88
N ARG A 237 -11.08 4.69 -1.96
CA ARG A 237 -10.38 4.44 -3.24
C ARG A 237 -9.01 5.10 -3.32
N THR A 238 -8.71 6.09 -2.48
CA THR A 238 -7.49 6.89 -2.59
C THR A 238 -6.78 7.06 -1.24
N PRO A 239 -5.54 6.54 -1.07
CA PRO A 239 -4.80 6.70 0.17
C PRO A 239 -4.28 8.15 0.27
N MET A 240 -4.81 8.93 1.22
CA MET A 240 -4.50 10.35 1.40
C MET A 240 -4.13 10.69 2.86
N GLN A 241 -2.99 10.17 3.35
CA GLN A 241 -2.51 10.44 4.71
C GLN A 241 -1.33 11.43 4.75
N PHE A 242 -1.55 12.66 4.27
CA PHE A 242 -0.51 13.71 4.18
C PHE A 242 0.11 14.08 5.53
N TYR A 243 -0.65 13.92 6.64
CA TYR A 243 -0.17 14.20 7.99
C TYR A 243 1.08 13.39 8.36
N ARG A 244 1.31 12.23 7.72
CA ARG A 244 2.51 11.41 7.91
C ARG A 244 3.80 12.19 7.67
N ALA A 245 3.82 13.15 6.73
CA ALA A 245 5.01 13.96 6.47
C ALA A 245 5.42 14.79 7.70
N LEU A 246 4.46 15.21 8.52
CA LEU A 246 4.70 15.96 9.76
C LEU A 246 4.93 15.02 10.95
N PHE A 247 4.07 14.02 11.15
CA PHE A 247 4.16 13.13 12.30
C PHE A 247 5.40 12.23 12.27
N ALA A 248 5.90 11.87 11.09
CA ALA A 248 7.13 11.11 10.95
C ALA A 248 8.35 11.82 11.57
N LEU A 249 8.32 13.15 11.70
CA LEU A 249 9.38 13.94 12.35
C LEU A 249 9.55 13.61 13.84
N PHE A 250 8.54 13.03 14.48
CA PHE A 250 8.55 12.73 15.92
C PHE A 250 8.64 11.24 16.24
N LEU A 251 8.68 10.39 15.21
CA LEU A 251 8.79 8.94 15.35
C LEU A 251 10.24 8.53 15.16
N HIS A 252 10.73 7.57 15.93
CA HIS A 252 12.07 7.02 15.75
C HIS A 252 11.98 5.50 15.63
N PRO A 253 12.78 4.87 14.75
CA PRO A 253 12.62 3.45 14.43
C PRO A 253 13.23 2.53 15.50
N ASN A 254 14.21 3.04 16.26
CA ASN A 254 14.91 2.33 17.31
C ASN A 254 15.55 3.31 18.31
N LEU A 255 16.03 2.76 19.44
CA LEU A 255 16.64 3.56 20.50
C LEU A 255 17.89 4.31 20.05
N LEU A 256 18.71 3.74 19.17
CA LEU A 256 19.95 4.38 18.71
C LEU A 256 19.67 5.68 17.93
N VAL A 257 18.71 5.67 17.01
CA VAL A 257 18.32 6.86 16.24
C VAL A 257 17.64 7.88 17.14
N LEU A 258 16.86 7.45 18.14
CA LEU A 258 16.30 8.34 19.15
C LEU A 258 17.40 9.04 19.96
N LEU A 259 18.38 8.28 20.47
CA LEU A 259 19.49 8.84 21.24
C LEU A 259 20.35 9.78 20.41
N LEU A 260 20.62 9.45 19.14
CA LEU A 260 21.32 10.34 18.20
C LEU A 260 20.54 11.64 17.99
N SER A 261 19.22 11.54 17.81
CA SER A 261 18.33 12.69 17.65
C SER A 261 18.36 13.59 18.89
N LEU A 262 18.18 13.01 20.08
CA LEU A 262 18.26 13.75 21.35
C LEU A 262 19.64 14.38 21.57
N PHE A 263 20.72 13.67 21.25
CA PHE A 263 22.08 14.19 21.34
C PHE A 263 22.25 15.43 20.46
N LEU A 264 21.83 15.36 19.19
CA LEU A 264 21.89 16.51 18.28
C LEU A 264 21.03 17.68 18.77
N GLN A 265 19.81 17.41 19.26
CA GLN A 265 18.92 18.45 19.77
C GLN A 265 19.48 19.12 21.03
N LEU A 266 19.95 18.35 22.00
CA LEU A 266 20.43 18.87 23.29
C LEU A 266 21.75 19.65 23.17
N ILE A 267 22.62 19.29 22.22
CA ILE A 267 23.91 19.94 22.02
C ILE A 267 23.80 21.12 21.05
N HIS A 268 23.11 20.96 19.92
CA HIS A 268 23.02 21.99 18.89
C HIS A 268 21.80 22.88 19.07
N MET A 269 20.58 22.31 19.07
CA MET A 269 19.36 23.10 19.10
C MET A 269 19.20 23.89 20.40
N ARG A 270 19.50 23.30 21.56
CA ARG A 270 19.41 24.03 22.84
C ARG A 270 20.20 25.34 22.84
N ASN A 271 21.43 25.30 22.31
CA ASN A 271 22.26 26.50 22.21
C ASN A 271 21.68 27.49 21.21
N PHE A 272 21.14 26.99 20.09
CA PHE A 272 20.50 27.81 19.08
C PHE A 272 19.21 28.48 19.58
N GLU A 273 18.38 27.77 20.35
CA GLU A 273 17.15 28.29 20.97
C GLU A 273 17.43 29.42 21.97
N ASN A 274 18.52 29.32 22.74
CA ASN A 274 18.92 30.38 23.67
C ASN A 274 19.30 31.69 22.95
N VAL A 275 19.76 31.61 21.70
CA VAL A 275 20.18 32.77 20.90
C VAL A 275 19.02 33.33 20.06
N MET A 276 18.17 32.44 19.51
CA MET A 276 17.21 32.76 18.45
C MET A 276 15.74 32.74 18.90
N ASP A 277 15.47 32.49 20.17
CA ASP A 277 14.18 32.08 20.71
C ASP A 277 13.71 30.71 20.20
N TRP A 278 13.04 29.96 21.08
CA TRP A 278 12.56 28.61 20.80
C TRP A 278 11.61 28.52 19.59
N TRP A 279 10.71 29.50 19.41
CA TRP A 279 9.68 29.44 18.37
C TRP A 279 10.27 29.59 16.96
N ARG A 280 11.35 30.37 16.81
CA ARG A 280 12.05 30.53 15.51
C ARG A 280 12.72 29.24 15.10
N VAL A 281 13.42 28.61 16.05
CA VAL A 281 14.05 27.31 15.84
C VAL A 281 13.00 26.24 15.54
N ALA A 282 11.86 26.25 16.23
CA ALA A 282 10.74 25.36 15.97
C ALA A 282 10.17 25.53 14.55
N VAL A 283 9.98 26.77 14.07
CA VAL A 283 9.53 27.03 12.70
C VAL A 283 10.52 26.47 11.68
N ILE A 284 11.82 26.72 11.84
CA ILE A 284 12.86 26.19 10.95
C ILE A 284 12.84 24.66 10.98
N PHE A 285 12.78 24.05 12.17
CA PHE A 285 12.76 22.60 12.34
C PHE A 285 11.57 21.94 11.64
N LEU A 286 10.36 22.42 11.91
CA LEU A 286 9.13 21.84 11.37
C LEU A 286 9.04 22.01 9.85
N LEU A 287 9.28 23.22 9.35
CA LEU A 287 9.12 23.54 7.93
C LEU A 287 10.24 22.93 7.07
N SER A 288 11.47 22.86 7.58
CA SER A 288 12.55 22.17 6.87
C SER A 288 12.33 20.66 6.82
N GLY A 289 11.97 20.06 7.95
CA GLY A 289 11.63 18.63 8.03
C GLY A 289 10.44 18.23 7.16
N LEU A 290 9.47 19.13 7.00
CA LEU A 290 8.32 18.91 6.12
C LEU A 290 8.75 18.78 4.65
N LEU A 291 9.57 19.72 4.15
CA LEU A 291 10.11 19.62 2.78
C LEU A 291 10.95 18.35 2.61
N GLY A 292 11.82 18.06 3.59
CA GLY A 292 12.64 16.84 3.58
C GLY A 292 11.80 15.56 3.50
N SER A 293 10.69 15.51 4.24
CA SER A 293 9.81 14.34 4.23
C SER A 293 9.08 14.16 2.90
N PHE A 294 8.61 15.22 2.27
CA PHE A 294 8.00 15.12 0.93
C PHE A 294 9.02 14.70 -0.13
N VAL A 295 10.22 15.28 -0.13
CA VAL A 295 11.28 14.92 -1.09
C VAL A 295 11.75 13.48 -0.90
N SER A 296 11.88 13.02 0.35
CA SER A 296 12.21 11.62 0.64
C SER A 296 11.13 10.65 0.13
N VAL A 297 9.84 10.92 0.37
CA VAL A 297 8.75 10.06 -0.14
C VAL A 297 8.69 10.06 -1.67
N LEU A 298 9.00 11.19 -2.30
CA LEU A 298 9.04 11.32 -3.76
C LEU A 298 10.13 10.42 -4.38
N LEU A 299 11.33 10.39 -3.79
CA LEU A 299 12.49 9.66 -4.33
C LEU A 299 12.57 8.21 -3.82
N HIS A 300 12.01 7.92 -2.64
CA HIS A 300 12.07 6.62 -1.95
C HIS A 300 10.70 6.22 -1.41
N PRO A 301 9.69 5.98 -2.27
CA PRO A 301 8.30 5.77 -1.84
C PRO A 301 8.11 4.54 -0.94
N TYR A 302 8.93 3.50 -1.11
CA TYR A 302 8.84 2.25 -0.33
C TYR A 302 9.73 2.23 0.92
N GLN A 303 10.54 3.26 1.13
CA GLN A 303 11.33 3.38 2.35
C GLN A 303 10.42 3.88 3.48
N ILE A 304 10.50 3.22 4.63
CA ILE A 304 9.81 3.66 5.83
C ILE A 304 10.69 4.71 6.50
N GLY A 305 10.31 5.97 6.35
CA GLY A 305 11.05 7.10 6.91
C GLY A 305 10.50 7.51 8.28
N THR A 306 11.42 7.84 9.19
CA THR A 306 11.14 8.25 10.56
C THR A 306 12.21 9.21 11.03
N GLY A 307 11.87 10.06 11.98
CA GLY A 307 12.77 10.95 12.69
C GLY A 307 12.82 12.30 12.01
N PRO A 308 13.17 13.35 12.77
CA PRO A 308 13.28 14.67 12.20
C PRO A 308 14.56 14.80 11.39
N SER A 309 14.51 15.62 10.35
CA SER A 309 15.66 15.90 9.52
C SER A 309 16.45 17.08 10.08
N HIS A 310 17.32 16.78 11.06
CA HIS A 310 18.11 17.77 11.82
C HIS A 310 18.99 18.69 10.98
N MET A 311 19.32 18.26 9.76
CA MET A 311 20.18 19.02 8.85
C MET A 311 19.67 20.44 8.59
N GLY A 312 18.35 20.66 8.54
CA GLY A 312 17.80 22.01 8.33
C GLY A 312 18.22 23.00 9.41
N THR A 313 18.16 22.58 10.68
CA THR A 313 18.56 23.43 11.81
C THR A 313 20.08 23.51 11.98
N LEU A 314 20.82 22.44 11.66
CA LEU A 314 22.29 22.49 11.66
C LEU A 314 22.83 23.44 10.59
N ILE A 315 22.23 23.46 9.40
CA ILE A 315 22.61 24.39 8.33
C ILE A 315 22.22 25.82 8.69
N ALA A 316 21.02 26.06 9.24
CA ALA A 316 20.61 27.37 9.72
C ALA A 316 21.58 27.91 10.80
N GLN A 317 21.99 27.06 11.74
CA GLN A 317 22.96 27.42 12.78
C GLN A 317 24.36 27.65 12.20
N LEU A 318 24.79 26.88 11.20
CA LEU A 318 26.07 27.11 10.52
C LEU A 318 26.07 28.46 9.78
N ILE A 319 24.97 28.84 9.14
CA ILE A 319 24.82 30.14 8.48
C ILE A 319 24.88 31.26 9.52
N ASP A 320 24.13 31.15 10.61
CA ASP A 320 24.15 32.13 11.71
C ASP A 320 25.56 32.33 12.27
N PHE A 321 26.23 31.22 12.59
CA PHE A 321 27.60 31.25 13.08
C PHE A 321 28.54 31.89 12.06
N SER A 322 28.39 31.58 10.76
CA SER A 322 29.24 32.12 9.70
C SER A 322 29.07 33.63 9.51
N ILE A 323 27.88 34.18 9.75
CA ILE A 323 27.61 35.62 9.69
C ILE A 323 28.25 36.34 10.89
N HIS A 324 28.12 35.75 12.08
CA HIS A 324 28.54 36.39 13.33
C HIS A 324 29.95 36.00 13.80
N ARG A 325 30.66 35.12 13.08
CA ARG A 325 31.95 34.54 13.47
C ARG A 325 33.01 35.56 13.86
N ALA A 326 33.03 36.74 13.22
CA ALA A 326 34.03 37.78 13.47
C ALA A 326 33.94 38.39 14.88
N VAL A 327 32.79 38.22 15.55
CA VAL A 327 32.55 38.72 16.91
C VAL A 327 32.84 37.66 17.98
N LEU A 328 32.97 36.39 17.57
CA LEU A 328 33.14 35.25 18.47
C LEU A 328 34.63 35.00 18.75
N LYS A 329 34.98 34.76 20.03
CA LYS A 329 36.37 34.52 20.46
C LYS A 329 37.00 33.27 19.83
N ASP A 330 36.23 32.20 19.69
CA ASP A 330 36.71 30.89 19.22
C ASP A 330 36.08 30.50 17.86
N GLU A 331 36.32 31.31 16.83
CA GLU A 331 35.71 31.14 15.51
C GLU A 331 36.01 29.78 14.84
N TYR A 332 37.25 29.29 14.97
CA TYR A 332 37.70 28.06 14.32
C TYR A 332 37.10 26.82 14.95
N PHE A 333 37.08 26.77 16.29
CA PHE A 333 36.53 25.63 17.02
C PHE A 333 35.03 25.48 16.77
N GLY A 334 34.28 26.59 16.82
CA GLY A 334 32.85 26.58 16.54
C GLY A 334 32.53 26.14 15.10
N THR A 335 33.22 26.70 14.11
CA THR A 335 33.03 26.31 12.70
C THR A 335 33.34 24.83 12.49
N LEU A 336 34.45 24.34 13.05
CA LEU A 336 34.86 22.94 12.95
C LEU A 336 33.83 22.01 13.60
N PHE A 337 33.35 22.36 14.80
CA PHE A 337 32.38 21.56 15.55
C PHE A 337 31.04 21.42 14.82
N MET A 338 30.52 22.52 14.26
CA MET A 338 29.30 22.53 13.45
C MET A 338 29.48 21.72 12.16
N SER A 339 30.59 21.94 11.45
CA SER A 339 30.89 21.25 10.19
C SER A 339 31.06 19.75 10.41
N LEU A 340 31.76 19.35 11.47
CA LEU A 340 31.96 17.94 11.83
C LEU A 340 30.63 17.26 12.16
N SER A 341 29.72 17.95 12.85
CA SER A 341 28.39 17.42 13.17
C SER A 341 27.55 17.18 11.91
N ILE A 342 27.59 18.10 10.94
CA ILE A 342 26.94 17.95 9.63
C ILE A 342 27.53 16.78 8.84
N ILE A 343 28.86 16.70 8.75
CA ILE A 343 29.57 15.62 8.06
C ILE A 343 29.25 14.27 8.72
N CYS A 344 29.28 14.21 10.05
CA CYS A 344 28.96 13.00 10.79
C CYS A 344 27.52 12.53 10.50
N LEU A 345 26.53 13.44 10.52
CA LEU A 345 25.15 13.09 10.20
C LEU A 345 24.99 12.59 8.76
N PHE A 346 25.68 13.21 7.79
CA PHE A 346 25.69 12.76 6.40
C PHE A 346 26.32 11.36 6.24
N LEU A 347 27.46 11.11 6.89
CA LEU A 347 28.11 9.80 6.86
C LEU A 347 27.26 8.71 7.52
N LEU A 348 26.59 9.04 8.62
CA LEU A 348 25.64 8.14 9.28
C LEU A 348 24.42 7.81 8.40
N GLY A 349 23.99 8.73 7.54
CA GLY A 349 22.92 8.44 6.57
C GLY A 349 23.38 7.72 5.31
N LEU A 350 24.64 7.30 5.21
CA LEU A 350 25.05 6.26 4.27
C LEU A 350 24.76 4.84 4.80
N LEU A 351 24.34 4.74 6.08
CA LEU A 351 23.90 3.53 6.76
C LEU A 351 22.36 3.48 6.84
N PRO A 352 21.75 2.29 7.00
CA PRO A 352 20.29 2.09 6.91
C PRO A 352 19.44 2.76 8.01
N LEU A 353 20.06 3.55 8.89
CA LEU A 353 19.44 4.17 10.05
C LEU A 353 18.91 5.58 9.79
N VAL A 354 19.53 6.33 8.87
CA VAL A 354 19.30 7.76 8.72
C VAL A 354 18.99 8.08 7.26
N ASP A 355 17.91 8.82 7.03
CA ASP A 355 17.50 9.22 5.69
C ASP A 355 18.26 10.47 5.23
N ASN A 356 19.31 10.23 4.43
CA ASN A 356 20.12 11.30 3.85
C ASN A 356 19.36 12.16 2.84
N THR A 357 18.40 11.60 2.11
CA THR A 357 17.59 12.35 1.15
C THR A 357 16.73 13.39 1.88
N ALA A 358 16.07 12.99 2.97
CA ALA A 358 15.31 13.90 3.81
C ALA A 358 16.21 14.94 4.49
N ASN A 359 17.38 14.53 4.99
CA ASN A 359 18.35 15.44 5.58
C ASN A 359 18.86 16.47 4.58
N LEU A 360 19.27 16.07 3.38
CA LEU A 360 19.77 16.98 2.36
C LEU A 360 18.71 18.02 1.97
N ALA A 361 17.49 17.56 1.66
CA ALA A 361 16.37 18.45 1.32
C ALA A 361 15.99 19.39 2.49
N SER A 362 16.07 18.90 3.73
CA SER A 362 15.86 19.74 4.92
C SER A 362 16.99 20.75 5.11
N GLY A 363 18.23 20.40 4.81
CA GLY A 363 19.37 21.33 4.82
C GLY A 363 19.16 22.50 3.85
N ILE A 364 18.73 22.20 2.62
CA ILE A 364 18.37 23.22 1.62
C ILE A 364 17.21 24.09 2.14
N ALA A 365 16.16 23.49 2.70
CA ALA A 365 15.06 24.24 3.30
C ALA A 365 15.52 25.13 4.47
N GLY A 366 16.39 24.62 5.34
CA GLY A 366 16.95 25.37 6.47
C GLY A 366 17.74 26.60 6.02
N ALA A 367 18.54 26.47 4.96
CA ALA A 367 19.26 27.59 4.36
C ALA A 367 18.32 28.67 3.81
N LEU A 368 17.20 28.27 3.19
CA LEU A 368 16.19 29.20 2.67
C LEU A 368 15.35 29.84 3.80
N LEU A 369 15.00 29.07 4.82
CA LEU A 369 14.14 29.53 5.92
C LEU A 369 14.87 30.42 6.93
N TYR A 370 16.17 30.20 7.14
CA TYR A 370 16.98 31.00 8.08
C TYR A 370 16.84 32.53 7.86
N PRO A 371 17.12 33.08 6.67
CA PRO A 371 16.95 34.52 6.43
C PRO A 371 15.49 34.98 6.44
N VAL A 372 14.51 34.08 6.20
CA VAL A 372 13.09 34.42 6.28
C VAL A 372 12.69 34.69 7.74
N VAL A 373 13.12 33.81 8.64
CA VAL A 373 12.82 33.86 10.07
C VAL A 373 13.65 34.94 10.76
N MET A 374 14.89 35.15 10.33
CA MET A 374 15.74 36.22 10.84
C MET A 374 15.40 37.57 10.23
N SER A 375 15.28 38.58 11.10
CA SER A 375 15.06 39.95 10.66
C SER A 375 16.39 40.66 10.49
N PHE A 376 16.99 40.55 9.31
CA PHE A 376 18.09 41.44 8.91
C PHE A 376 17.52 42.80 8.51
N GLU A 377 18.12 43.89 9.00
CA GLU A 377 17.76 45.24 8.57
C GLU A 377 17.94 45.38 7.05
N ASN A 378 16.93 45.96 6.37
CA ASN A 378 16.95 46.35 4.95
C ASN A 378 17.04 45.24 3.86
N CYS A 379 16.74 43.97 4.16
CA CYS A 379 16.74 42.88 3.15
C CYS A 379 15.36 42.27 2.84
N CYS A 380 14.27 43.05 2.82
CA CYS A 380 12.91 42.56 2.54
C CYS A 380 12.80 41.78 1.21
N VAL A 381 13.53 42.20 0.16
CA VAL A 381 13.53 41.54 -1.15
C VAL A 381 14.16 40.16 -1.06
N PHE A 382 15.34 40.03 -0.46
CA PHE A 382 16.04 38.75 -0.32
C PHE A 382 15.21 37.73 0.48
N ARG A 383 14.59 38.16 1.58
CA ARG A 383 13.69 37.33 2.40
C ARG A 383 12.51 36.83 1.60
N SER A 384 11.88 37.71 0.83
CA SER A 384 10.74 37.36 -0.03
C SER A 384 11.14 36.36 -1.11
N VAL A 385 12.33 36.52 -1.73
CA VAL A 385 12.87 35.58 -2.70
C VAL A 385 13.11 34.20 -2.07
N CYS A 386 13.77 34.13 -0.92
CA CYS A 386 14.00 32.86 -0.22
C CYS A 386 12.69 32.15 0.15
N LEU A 387 11.70 32.90 0.64
CA LEU A 387 10.37 32.36 0.96
C LEU A 387 9.66 31.82 -0.29
N LEU A 388 9.70 32.56 -1.41
CA LEU A 388 9.10 32.13 -2.67
C LEU A 388 9.77 30.86 -3.21
N ILE A 389 11.11 30.76 -3.12
CA ILE A 389 11.83 29.54 -3.51
C ILE A 389 11.43 28.36 -2.62
N TYR A 390 11.38 28.55 -1.30
CA TYR A 390 10.96 27.49 -0.37
C TYR A 390 9.53 27.02 -0.66
N LEU A 391 8.58 27.95 -0.82
CA LEU A 391 7.19 27.62 -1.13
C LEU A 391 7.08 26.91 -2.47
N SER A 392 7.81 27.38 -3.50
CA SER A 392 7.87 26.73 -4.82
C SER A 392 8.38 25.28 -4.73
N LEU A 393 9.48 25.06 -3.99
CA LEU A 393 10.03 23.71 -3.76
C LEU A 393 9.01 22.82 -3.04
N LEU A 394 8.38 23.32 -1.98
CA LEU A 394 7.39 22.56 -1.21
C LEU A 394 6.17 22.20 -2.07
N THR A 395 5.60 23.17 -2.77
CA THR A 395 4.44 22.93 -3.65
C THR A 395 4.79 21.98 -4.79
N THR A 396 5.98 22.13 -5.38
CA THR A 396 6.43 21.26 -6.47
C THR A 396 6.64 19.83 -5.99
N SER A 397 7.26 19.62 -4.83
CA SER A 397 7.42 18.28 -4.24
C SER A 397 6.08 17.63 -3.95
N ILE A 398 5.10 18.38 -3.42
CA ILE A 398 3.74 17.86 -3.18
C ILE A 398 3.05 17.49 -4.51
N ILE A 399 3.09 18.37 -5.51
CA ILE A 399 2.47 18.11 -6.81
C ILE A 399 3.11 16.88 -7.48
N LEU A 400 4.44 16.83 -7.55
CA LEU A 400 5.17 15.71 -8.15
C LEU A 400 4.87 14.39 -7.42
N MET A 401 4.71 14.43 -6.10
CA MET A 401 4.30 13.26 -5.33
C MET A 401 2.94 12.74 -5.82
N TYR A 402 1.97 13.58 -6.15
CA TYR A 402 0.66 13.10 -6.63
C TYR A 402 0.59 12.80 -8.13
N THR A 403 1.43 13.43 -8.95
CA THR A 403 1.31 13.33 -10.42
C THR A 403 2.30 12.36 -11.07
N VAL A 404 3.48 12.15 -10.47
CA VAL A 404 4.54 11.34 -11.09
C VAL A 404 4.76 10.04 -10.32
N PRO A 405 4.45 8.88 -10.90
CA PRO A 405 4.91 7.61 -10.37
C PRO A 405 6.42 7.51 -10.62
N PHE A 406 7.21 7.98 -9.65
CA PHE A 406 8.67 7.93 -9.71
C PHE A 406 9.14 6.48 -9.51
N GLU A 407 9.12 5.69 -10.58
CA GLU A 407 9.62 4.31 -10.62
C GLU A 407 11.11 4.25 -11.07
N GLY A 408 11.71 5.39 -11.41
CA GLY A 408 12.87 5.44 -12.31
C GLY A 408 14.22 5.87 -11.72
N CYS A 409 14.40 6.03 -10.40
CA CYS A 409 15.69 6.47 -9.86
C CYS A 409 16.52 5.33 -9.26
N HIS A 410 17.13 4.51 -10.13
CA HIS A 410 18.00 3.40 -9.72
C HIS A 410 19.15 3.85 -8.80
N TRP A 411 19.72 5.05 -9.04
CA TRP A 411 20.83 5.55 -8.23
C TRP A 411 20.39 6.28 -6.95
N CYS A 412 19.14 6.74 -6.84
CA CYS A 412 18.67 7.47 -5.66
C CYS A 412 18.76 6.63 -4.40
N ARG A 413 18.60 5.29 -4.48
CA ARG A 413 18.78 4.37 -3.35
C ARG A 413 20.15 4.58 -2.67
N HIS A 414 21.19 4.90 -3.43
CA HIS A 414 22.53 5.13 -2.93
C HIS A 414 22.73 6.46 -2.20
N LEU A 415 21.78 7.41 -2.31
CA LEU A 415 21.80 8.62 -1.49
C LEU A 415 21.57 8.31 -0.01
N THR A 416 20.71 7.33 0.27
CA THR A 416 20.28 6.96 1.63
C THR A 416 20.96 5.70 2.16
N CYS A 417 21.52 4.84 1.30
CA CYS A 417 22.32 3.71 1.75
C CYS A 417 23.28 3.23 0.67
N VAL A 418 24.57 3.20 1.00
CA VAL A 418 25.60 2.64 0.12
C VAL A 418 25.84 1.18 0.53
N PRO A 419 25.76 0.21 -0.41
CA PRO A 419 25.96 -1.20 -0.11
C PRO A 419 27.45 -1.52 0.13
N LEU A 420 27.98 -1.08 1.28
CA LEU A 420 29.37 -1.34 1.68
C LEU A 420 29.62 -2.83 1.99
N VAL A 421 28.57 -3.54 2.41
CA VAL A 421 28.56 -4.98 2.71
C VAL A 421 27.29 -5.59 2.09
N PRO A 422 27.34 -6.80 1.49
CA PRO A 422 26.15 -7.49 1.00
C PRO A 422 25.07 -7.58 2.09
N GLY A 423 23.82 -7.27 1.77
CA GLY A 423 22.71 -7.32 2.72
C GLY A 423 22.52 -6.08 3.62
N LEU A 424 23.49 -5.14 3.67
CA LEU A 424 23.42 -4.00 4.59
C LEU A 424 22.21 -3.08 4.32
N CYS A 425 21.94 -2.82 3.05
CA CYS A 425 20.86 -1.92 2.62
C CYS A 425 19.53 -2.63 2.31
N ASP A 426 19.46 -3.96 2.43
CA ASP A 426 18.22 -4.72 2.17
C ASP A 426 17.24 -4.60 3.34
N LEU A 427 17.75 -4.16 4.49
CA LEU A 427 16.94 -3.72 5.64
C LEU A 427 16.08 -2.48 5.35
N LEU A 428 16.33 -1.74 4.26
CA LEU A 428 15.55 -0.56 3.86
C LEU A 428 14.48 -0.86 2.80
N HIS A 429 14.65 -1.91 1.99
CA HIS A 429 13.81 -2.20 0.81
C HIS A 429 13.27 -3.63 0.87
N PRO A 430 12.10 -3.85 1.49
CA PRO A 430 11.57 -5.19 1.74
C PRO A 430 10.95 -5.90 0.52
N GLY A 431 11.22 -5.50 -0.73
CA GLY A 431 10.56 -6.18 -1.85
C GLY A 431 11.03 -5.81 -3.24
N GLU A 432 12.34 -5.63 -3.44
CA GLU A 432 12.88 -5.46 -4.80
C GLU A 432 13.58 -6.72 -5.31
N ASP A 433 14.30 -7.51 -4.48
CA ASP A 433 15.06 -8.65 -5.04
C ASP A 433 15.38 -9.83 -4.11
N ASN A 434 14.65 -9.99 -3.00
CA ASN A 434 14.95 -11.08 -2.09
C ASN A 434 14.05 -12.29 -2.33
N HIS A 435 14.55 -13.21 -3.16
CA HIS A 435 14.45 -14.65 -2.94
C HIS A 435 15.03 -14.99 -1.55
N LEU A 436 14.36 -14.55 -0.48
CA LEU A 436 14.65 -14.97 0.88
C LEU A 436 13.72 -16.15 1.14
N ASP A 437 14.33 -17.32 1.21
CA ASP A 437 13.79 -18.65 1.46
C ASP A 437 12.74 -18.68 2.60
N CYS A 438 11.53 -18.23 2.33
CA CYS A 438 10.37 -18.99 2.72
C CYS A 438 10.27 -20.10 1.68
N ILE A 439 11.00 -21.19 1.89
CA ILE A 439 10.70 -22.45 1.22
C ILE A 439 9.27 -22.76 1.62
N SER A 440 8.29 -22.41 0.79
CA SER A 440 7.08 -23.20 0.74
C SER A 440 7.57 -24.60 0.42
N ALA A 441 7.28 -25.56 1.28
CA ALA A 441 7.44 -26.94 0.89
C ALA A 441 6.53 -27.12 -0.33
N ASN A 442 7.12 -27.04 -1.53
CA ASN A 442 6.50 -27.50 -2.75
C ASN A 442 6.29 -28.99 -2.54
N TRP A 443 5.05 -29.36 -2.30
CA TRP A 443 4.54 -30.70 -2.55
C TRP A 443 3.19 -30.56 -3.26
#